data_AF-A0A3D3M3M0-F1
#
_entry.id   AF-A0A3D3M3M0-F1
#
_cell.length_a   1.000
_cell.length_b   1.000
_cell.length_c   1.000
_cell.angle_alpha   90.00
_cell.angle_beta   90.00
_cell.angle_gamma   90.00
#
_symmetry.space_group_name_H-M   'P 1'
#
loop_
_entity.id
_entity.type
_entity.pdbx_description
1 polymer ?
#
loop_
_entity_poly.entity_id
_entity_poly.type
_entity_poly.pdbx_seq_one_letter_code
_entity_poly.pdbx_strand_id
1 'polypeptide(L)' 'MIITAVNVQIFSYPTRRAVDSAGHAHPGDVTQASMALLRIRTECGNEGYALGAPELI' A
#
# COMPACT_ATOMS: atom_id res chain seq x y z
N MET A 1 -15.77 -10.66 -18.46
CA MET A 1 -15.13 -10.21 -17.22
C MET A 1 -14.47 -8.88 -17.49
N ILE A 2 -15.11 -7.81 -17.02
CA ILE A 2 -14.70 -6.41 -17.22
C ILE A 2 -14.33 -5.78 -15.88
N ILE A 3 -13.22 -5.02 -15.84
CA ILE A 3 -12.86 -4.16 -14.70
C ILE A 3 -13.72 -2.89 -14.76
N THR A 4 -14.38 -2.55 -13.66
CA THR A 4 -15.30 -1.42 -13.56
C THR A 4 -14.81 -0.31 -12.64
N ALA A 5 -13.89 -0.59 -11.73
CA ALA A 5 -13.31 0.44 -10.88
C ALA A 5 -11.88 0.12 -10.47
N VAL A 6 -11.08 1.18 -10.34
CA VAL A 6 -9.73 1.18 -9.77
C VAL A 6 -9.73 2.22 -8.65
N ASN A 7 -9.39 1.81 -7.43
CA ASN A 7 -9.38 2.69 -6.26
C ASN A 7 -8.07 2.51 -5.50
N VAL A 8 -7.58 3.62 -4.92
CA VAL A 8 -6.42 3.61 -4.01
C VAL A 8 -6.86 4.20 -2.67
N GLN A 9 -6.52 3.50 -1.59
CA GLN A 9 -6.69 4.00 -0.23
C GLN A 9 -5.31 4.09 0.44
N ILE A 10 -4.91 5.30 0.84
CA ILE A 10 -3.69 5.52 1.62
C ILE A 10 -4.05 5.49 3.11
N PHE A 11 -3.28 4.76 3.90
CA PHE A 11 -3.44 4.69 5.35
C PHE A 11 -2.08 4.69 6.05
N SER A 12 -2.06 5.15 7.31
CA SER A 12 -0.89 5.10 8.17
C SER A 12 -0.89 3.84 9.03
N TYR A 13 0.28 3.27 9.29
CA TYR A 13 0.44 2.12 10.20
C TYR A 13 1.71 2.25 11.06
N PRO A 14 1.67 1.79 12.33
CA PRO A 14 2.85 1.77 13.18
C PRO A 14 3.84 0.71 12.70
N THR A 15 5.12 1.07 12.63
CA THR A 15 6.19 0.14 12.26
C THR A 15 7.49 0.47 12.99
N ARG A 16 8.34 -0.55 13.18
CA ARG A 16 9.73 -0.41 13.64
C ARG A 16 10.73 -0.48 12.49
N ARG A 17 10.27 -0.51 11.24
CA ARG A 17 11.15 -0.49 10.06
C ARG A 17 11.54 0.95 9.76
N ALA A 18 12.83 1.25 9.87
CA ALA A 18 13.45 2.47 9.37
C ALA A 18 14.10 2.19 8.01
N VAL A 19 14.24 3.24 7.19
CA VAL A 19 14.89 3.16 5.88
C VAL A 19 15.97 4.24 5.83
N ASP A 20 17.21 3.85 5.52
CA ASP A 20 18.31 4.80 5.38
C ASP A 20 18.22 5.59 4.07
N SER A 21 19.12 6.56 3.89
CA SER A 21 19.14 7.40 2.68
C SER A 21 19.44 6.63 1.39
N ALA A 22 19.96 5.39 1.47
CA ALA A 22 20.20 4.52 0.33
C ALA A 22 19.03 3.55 0.07
N GLY A 23 17.98 3.57 0.90
CA GLY A 23 16.80 2.72 0.74
C GLY A 23 16.88 1.37 1.47
N HIS A 24 17.93 1.09 2.25
CA HIS A 24 18.03 -0.17 2.97
C HIS A 24 17.18 -0.17 4.24
N ALA A 25 16.56 -1.30 4.52
CA ALA A 25 15.71 -1.48 5.69
C ALA A 25 16.54 -1.83 6.93
N HIS A 26 16.24 -1.16 8.04
CA HIS A 26 16.83 -1.40 9.35
C HIS A 26 15.73 -1.46 10.43
N PRO A 27 15.98 -2.12 11.58
CA PRO A 27 15.18 -1.91 12.79
C PRO A 27 15.37 -0.50 13.35
N GLY A 28 14.32 0.06 13.96
CA GLY A 28 14.34 1.37 14.60
C GLY A 28 13.16 1.59 15.55
N ASP A 29 12.98 2.84 15.97
CA ASP A 29 11.87 3.26 16.81
C ASP A 29 10.51 3.11 16.12
N VAL A 30 9.44 3.09 16.91
CA VAL A 30 8.08 3.05 16.35
C VAL A 30 7.77 4.38 15.68
N THR A 31 7.47 4.33 14.38
CA THR A 31 7.04 5.47 13.58
C THR A 31 5.74 5.14 12.84
N GLN A 32 5.05 6.15 12.31
CA GLN A 32 3.90 5.97 11.43
C GLN A 32 4.36 6.01 9.98
N ALA A 33 4.34 4.87 9.30
CA ALA A 33 4.61 4.77 7.86
C ALA A 33 3.29 4.86 7.07
N SER A 34 3.37 5.25 5.80
CA SER A 34 2.22 5.25 4.88
C SER A 34 2.24 4.01 3.97
N MET A 35 1.08 3.44 3.71
CA MET A 35 0.86 2.31 2.80
C MET A 35 -0.35 2.62 1.92
N ALA A 36 -0.30 2.22 0.65
CA ALA A 36 -1.45 2.24 -0.24
C ALA A 36 -2.02 0.85 -0.45
N LEU A 37 -3.35 0.75 -0.44
CA LEU A 37 -4.12 -0.41 -0.87
C LEU A 37 -4.76 -0.11 -2.23
N LEU A 38 -4.28 -0.76 -3.28
CA LEU A 38 -4.95 -0.82 -4.57
C LEU A 38 -6.10 -1.81 -4.51
N ARG A 39 -7.27 -1.39 -4.98
CA ARG A 39 -8.45 -2.25 -5.16
C ARG A 39 -8.97 -2.14 -6.58
N ILE A 40 -9.04 -3.27 -7.28
CA ILE A 40 -9.65 -3.40 -8.60
C ILE A 40 -10.96 -4.16 -8.45
N ARG A 41 -12.07 -3.62 -8.96
CA ARG A 41 -13.39 -4.25 -8.95
C ARG A 41 -13.82 -4.60 -10.37
N THR A 42 -14.50 -5.73 -10.52
CA THR A 42 -15.12 -6.16 -11.78
C THR A 42 -16.63 -5.99 -11.80
N GLU A 43 -17.24 -6.09 -12.99
CA GLU A 43 -18.69 -5.98 -13.19
C GLU A 43 -19.50 -7.02 -12.38
N CYS A 44 -18.92 -8.20 -12.13
CA CYS A 44 -19.54 -9.26 -11.32
C CYS A 44 -19.34 -9.05 -9.81
N GLY A 45 -18.72 -7.93 -9.39
CA GLY A 45 -18.46 -7.61 -7.99
C GLY A 45 -17.20 -8.23 -7.41
N ASN A 46 -16.47 -9.08 -8.16
CA ASN A 46 -15.19 -9.64 -7.69
C ASN A 46 -14.16 -8.52 -7.53
N GLU A 47 -13.33 -8.63 -6.49
CA GLU A 47 -12.29 -7.65 -6.16
C GLU A 47 -10.91 -8.30 -6.02
N GLY A 48 -9.90 -7.59 -6.51
CA GLY A 48 -8.49 -7.91 -6.33
C GLY A 48 -7.78 -6.78 -5.60
N TYR A 49 -6.74 -7.13 -4.84
CA TYR A 49 -6.08 -6.23 -3.91
C TYR A 49 -4.55 -6.33 -4.01
N ALA A 50 -3.85 -5.20 -3.89
CA ALA A 50 -2.40 -5.14 -3.76
C ALA A 50 -1.99 -4.04 -2.78
N LEU A 51 -0.90 -4.26 -2.03
CA LEU A 51 -0.34 -3.31 -1.07
C LEU A 51 1.03 -2.84 -1.56
N GLY A 52 1.34 -1.56 -1.37
CA GLY A 52 2.65 -1.01 -1.71
C GLY A 52 2.86 0.41 -1.20
N ALA A 53 4.06 0.95 -1.45
CA ALA A 53 4.34 2.35 -1.15
C ALA A 53 3.39 3.26 -1.96
N PRO A 54 2.82 4.32 -1.37
CA PRO A 54 1.84 5.18 -2.05
C PRO A 54 2.28 5.75 -3.40
N GLU A 55 3.57 5.97 -3.59
CA GLU A 55 4.17 6.49 -4.82
C GLU A 55 4.45 5.41 -5.89
N LEU A 56 4.34 4.13 -5.52
CA LEU A 56 4.53 2.98 -6.42
C LEU A 56 3.21 2.35 -6.87
N ILE A 57 2.15 2.52 -6.08
CA ILE A 57 0.78 2.06 -6.38
C ILE A 57 0.06 3.06 -7.27
#